data_AF-R6Y5P5-F1
#
_entry.id   AF-R6Y5P5-F1
#
_cell.length_a   1.000
_cell.length_b   1.000
_cell.length_c   1.000
_cell.angle_alpha   90.00
_cell.angle_beta   90.00
_cell.angle_gamma   90.00
#
_symmetry.space_group_name_H-M   'P 1'
#
loop_
_entity.id
_entity.type
_entity.pdbx_description
1 polymer ?
#
loop_
_entity_poly.entity_id
_entity_poly.type
_entity_poly.pdbx_seq_one_letter_code
_entity_poly.pdbx_strand_id
1 'polypeptide(L)' 'MAMPRWTPTKYHTGPIDEVVKEIQITMAEKEQGVHAYNSNLNPKNRRSLNDLYLMVIDGDDIWWYDINRRSTYQFITE' A
#
# COMPACT_ATOMS: atom_id res chain seq x y z
N MET A 1 10.51 2.21 -3.83
CA MET A 1 9.88 1.13 -3.04
C MET A 1 9.60 -0.05 -3.95
N ALA A 2 9.83 -1.28 -3.50
CA ALA A 2 9.47 -2.48 -4.26
C ALA A 2 8.38 -3.23 -3.51
N MET A 3 7.23 -3.46 -4.15
CA MET A 3 6.12 -4.26 -3.62
C MET A 3 6.29 -5.71 -4.12
N PRO A 4 6.91 -6.61 -3.34
CA PRO A 4 7.50 -7.84 -3.90
C PRO A 4 6.47 -8.90 -4.28
N ARG A 5 5.21 -8.75 -3.84
CA ARG A 5 4.11 -9.64 -4.17
C ARG A 5 2.88 -8.81 -4.49
N TRP A 6 2.85 -8.26 -5.70
CA TRP A 6 1.61 -7.78 -6.30
C TRP A 6 1.14 -8.82 -7.31
N THR A 7 0.20 -9.66 -6.89
CA THR A 7 -0.27 -10.78 -7.73
C THR A 7 -1.30 -10.28 -8.75
N PRO A 8 -1.45 -10.89 -9.93
CA PRO A 8 -2.48 -10.52 -10.92
C PRO A 8 -3.85 -11.13 -10.55
N THR A 9 -4.38 -10.79 -9.36
CA THR A 9 -5.62 -11.31 -8.80
C THR A 9 -6.72 -10.26 -8.81
N LYS A 10 -7.94 -10.57 -9.23
CA LYS A 10 -9.06 -9.61 -9.16
C LYS A 10 -9.44 -9.14 -7.74
N TYR A 11 -8.80 -9.69 -6.71
CA TYR A 11 -9.03 -9.36 -5.30
C TYR A 11 -7.98 -8.39 -4.72
N HIS A 12 -7.02 -7.91 -5.52
CA HIS A 12 -6.10 -6.85 -5.07
C HIS A 12 -6.75 -5.48 -5.18
N THR A 13 -6.17 -4.47 -4.53
CA THR A 13 -6.69 -3.08 -4.55
C THR A 13 -6.89 -2.54 -5.97
N GLY A 14 -5.95 -2.83 -6.89
CA GLY A 14 -6.03 -2.41 -8.29
C GLY A 14 -4.82 -2.87 -9.11
N PRO A 15 -4.81 -2.69 -10.43
CA PRO A 15 -3.61 -2.86 -11.24
C PRO A 15 -2.40 -2.14 -10.59
N ILE A 16 -1.20 -2.73 -10.68
CA ILE A 16 -0.04 -2.21 -9.94
C ILE A 16 0.31 -0.76 -10.32
N ASP A 17 0.15 -0.43 -11.59
CA ASP A 17 0.35 0.91 -12.15
C ASP A 17 -0.65 1.92 -11.62
N GLU A 18 -1.93 1.54 -11.52
CA GLU A 18 -2.97 2.39 -10.92
C GLU A 18 -2.73 2.61 -9.43
N VAL A 19 -2.37 1.57 -8.67
CA VAL A 19 -2.08 1.70 -7.23
C VAL A 19 -0.84 2.54 -6.98
N VAL A 20 0.23 2.37 -7.76
CA VAL A 20 1.43 3.22 -7.64
C VAL A 20 1.09 4.67 -7.94
N LYS A 21 0.26 4.93 -8.94
CA LYS A 21 -0.18 6.28 -9.28
C LYS A 21 -1.05 6.89 -8.18
N GLU A 22 -1.97 6.12 -7.60
CA GLU A 22 -2.79 6.55 -6.47
C GLU A 22 -1.92 6.92 -5.27
N ILE A 23 -0.96 6.07 -4.88
CA ILE A 23 0.00 6.36 -3.80
C ILE A 23 0.72 7.68 -4.05
N GLN A 24 1.21 7.91 -5.27
CA GLN A 24 1.89 9.16 -5.61
C GLN A 24 0.98 10.39 -5.47
N ILE A 25 -0.29 10.29 -5.89
CA ILE A 25 -1.27 11.37 -5.78
C ILE A 25 -1.59 11.62 -4.30
N THR A 26 -1.94 10.59 -3.54
CA THR A 26 -2.26 10.67 -2.11
C THR A 26 -1.11 11.29 -1.30
N MET A 27 0.14 10.94 -1.64
CA MET A 27 1.33 11.58 -1.06
C MET A 27 1.46 13.05 -1.45
N ALA A 28 1.28 13.38 -2.73
CA ALA A 28 1.40 14.75 -3.24
C ALA A 28 0.33 15.69 -2.66
N GLU A 29 -0.89 15.18 -2.48
CA GLU A 29 -2.02 15.91 -1.90
C GLU A 29 -1.98 15.93 -0.36
N LYS A 30 -1.06 15.18 0.26
CA LYS A 30 -0.96 14.98 1.71
C LYS A 30 -2.30 14.60 2.33
N GLU A 31 -3.00 13.67 1.66
CA GLU A 31 -4.32 13.22 2.09
C GLU A 31 -4.21 12.48 3.43
N GLN A 32 -4.58 13.18 4.50
CA GLN A 32 -4.39 12.76 5.88
C GLN A 32 -5.10 11.45 6.19
N GLY A 33 -4.47 10.61 7.01
CA GLY A 33 -5.05 9.38 7.53
C GLY A 33 -4.32 8.11 7.11
N VAL A 34 -5.06 6.99 7.11
CA VAL A 34 -4.52 5.65 6.88
C VAL A 34 -5.10 5.07 5.60
N HIS A 35 -4.22 4.74 4.66
CA HIS A 35 -4.55 4.17 3.36
C HIS A 35 -4.06 2.73 3.30
N ALA A 36 -4.92 1.79 2.90
CA ALA A 36 -4.63 0.36 2.94
C ALA A 36 -4.62 -0.28 1.55
N TYR A 37 -3.54 -0.97 1.23
CA TYR A 37 -3.35 -1.65 -0.06
C TYR A 37 -3.16 -3.14 0.17
N ASN A 38 -3.98 -3.96 -0.49
CA ASN A 38 -3.95 -5.42 -0.37
C ASN A 38 -3.50 -6.02 -1.69
N SER A 39 -2.51 -6.92 -1.64
CA SER A 39 -2.08 -7.61 -2.85
C SER A 39 -2.99 -8.76 -3.30
N ASN A 40 -3.88 -9.25 -2.41
CA ASN A 40 -4.87 -10.30 -2.70
C ASN A 40 -5.90 -10.48 -1.57
N LEU A 41 -6.87 -9.59 -1.40
CA LEU A 41 -7.93 -9.70 -0.39
C LEU A 41 -9.02 -10.70 -0.83
N ASN A 42 -8.65 -11.96 -1.09
CA ASN A 42 -9.58 -12.97 -1.60
C ASN A 42 -10.59 -13.40 -0.50
N PRO A 43 -11.87 -13.03 -0.60
CA PRO A 43 -12.86 -13.37 0.42
C PRO A 43 -13.24 -14.85 0.40
N LYS A 44 -13.04 -15.53 -0.74
CA LYS A 44 -13.38 -16.94 -0.94
C LYS A 44 -12.30 -17.90 -0.46
N ASN A 45 -11.04 -17.45 -0.45
CA ASN A 45 -9.91 -18.23 0.03
C ASN A 45 -9.02 -17.38 0.95
N ARG A 46 -9.35 -17.40 2.25
CA ARG A 46 -8.59 -16.67 3.28
C ARG A 46 -7.16 -17.20 3.49
N ARG A 47 -6.81 -18.35 2.91
CA ARG A 47 -5.44 -18.91 2.94
C ARG A 47 -4.57 -18.38 1.79
N SER A 48 -5.18 -17.72 0.80
CA SER A 48 -4.41 -17.06 -0.26
C SER A 48 -3.49 -16.02 0.38
N LEU A 49 -2.22 -16.01 -0.05
CA LEU A 49 -1.26 -15.00 0.41
C LEU A 49 -1.78 -13.62 0.04
N ASN A 50 -1.89 -12.75 1.04
CA ASN A 50 -2.28 -11.35 0.93
C ASN A 50 -1.25 -10.53 1.71
N ASP A 51 -0.45 -9.74 1.00
CA ASP A 51 0.43 -8.75 1.62
C ASP A 51 -0.39 -7.48 1.85
N LEU A 52 -0.48 -7.07 3.12
CA LEU A 52 -1.10 -5.81 3.52
C LEU A 52 -0.03 -4.74 3.64
N TYR A 53 -0.26 -3.64 2.93
CA TYR A 53 0.54 -2.43 3.04
C TYR A 53 -0.32 -1.30 3.60
N LEU A 54 0.24 -0.53 4.52
CA LEU A 54 -0.42 0.67 5.06
C LEU A 54 0.43 1.89 4.76
N MET A 55 -0.19 2.95 4.27
CA MET A 55 0.40 4.28 4.23
C MET A 55 -0.29 5.14 5.28
N VAL A 56 0.49 5.84 6.11
CA VAL A 56 -0.01 6.76 7.12
C VAL A 56 0.54 8.14 6.79
N ILE A 57 -0.35 9.10 6.62
CA ILE A 57 -0.01 10.51 6.40
C ILE A 57 -0.52 11.31 7.60
N ASP A 58 0.40 11.98 8.29
CA ASP A 58 0.13 12.85 9.43
C ASP A 58 0.94 14.16 9.28
N GLY A 59 0.26 15.25 8.94
CA GLY A 59 0.88 16.49 8.52
C GLY A 59 1.77 16.29 7.28
N ASP A 60 3.07 16.55 7.47
CA ASP A 60 4.10 16.38 6.44
C ASP A 60 4.77 14.99 6.50
N ASP A 61 4.50 14.21 7.56
CA ASP A 61 5.08 12.90 7.72
C ASP A 61 4.31 11.85 6.93
N ILE A 62 5.03 11.13 6.07
CA ILE A 62 4.49 10.04 5.25
C ILE A 62 5.23 8.75 5.58
N TRP A 63 4.50 7.79 6.16
CA TRP A 63 5.02 6.49 6.55
C TRP A 63 4.41 5.38 5.70
N TRP A 64 5.23 4.40 5.34
CA TRP A 64 4.80 3.19 4.66
C TRP A 64 5.20 1.96 5.46
N TYR A 65 4.23 1.07 5.66
CA TYR A 65 4.36 -0.16 6.40
C TYR A 65 4.08 -1.35 5.49
N ASP A 66 5.08 -2.22 5.32
CA ASP A 66 4.88 -3.57 4.83
C ASP A 66 4.62 -4.49 6.04
N ILE A 67 3.34 -4.77 6.31
CA ILE A 67 2.92 -5.49 7.52
C ILE A 67 3.47 -6.92 7.52
N ASN A 68 3.45 -7.57 6.37
CA ASN A 68 3.87 -8.96 6.23
C ASN A 68 5.37 -9.11 6.44
N ARG A 69 6.18 -8.12 6.01
CA ARG A 69 7.64 -8.12 6.20
C ARG A 69 8.11 -7.37 7.45
N ARG A 70 7.18 -6.77 8.21
CA ARG A 70 7.49 -5.94 9.40
C ARG A 70 8.53 -4.86 9.08
N SER A 71 8.42 -4.27 7.90
CA SER A 71 9.33 -3.22 7.43
C SER A 71 8.60 -1.89 7.39
N THR A 72 9.27 -0.85 7.84
CA THR A 72 8.76 0.53 7.86
C THR A 72 9.70 1.42 7.07
N TYR A 73 9.11 2.31 6.28
CA TYR A 73 9.82 3.29 5.47
C TYR A 73 9.18 4.65 5.73
N GLN A 74 9.99 5.68 5.95
CA GLN A 74 9.53 7.06 5.96
C GLN A 74 9.92 7.68 4.62
N PHE A 75 8.99 8.37 3.98
CA PHE A 75 9.31 9.19 2.82
C PHE A 75 9.78 10.56 3.31
N ILE A 76 10.94 10.99 2.82
CA ILE A 76 11.46 12.33 3.06
C ILE A 76 11.02 13.17 1.87
N THR A 77 10.14 14.13 2.10
CA THR A 77 9.78 15.16 1.12
C THR A 77 10.67 16.37 1.36
N GLU A 78 11.48 16.76 0.36
CA GLU A 78 12.26 18.01 0.35
C GLU A 78 11.37 19.26 0.18
#